data_AF-A0A9Q3SUH6-F1
#
_entry.id   AF-A0A9Q3SUH6-F1
#
_cell.length_a   1.000
_cell.length_b   1.000
_cell.length_c   1.000
_cell.angle_alpha   90.00
_cell.angle_beta   90.00
_cell.angle_gamma   90.00
#
_symmetry.space_group_name_H-M   'P 1'
#
loop_
_entity.id
_entity.type
_entity.pdbx_description
1 polymer ?
#
loop_
_entity_poly.entity_id
_entity_poly.type
_entity_poly.pdbx_seq_one_letter_code
_entity_poly.pdbx_strand_id
1 'polypeptide(L)'
;MDLPPSSVDAHVCTYECTFCTACVTRLSNVCPNCGGGFTPRPVRPSREWRAGLSVALRPGSTARVHTPYTEAELDEFVDRVKGVPPAER
;
A
#
# COMPACT_ATOMS: atom_id res chain seq x y z
N MET A 1 -12.96 4.22 -9.41
CA MET A 1 -11.94 4.76 -10.34
C MET A 1 -10.66 4.01 -10.03
N ASP A 2 -10.11 3.30 -11.01
CA ASP A 2 -8.94 2.46 -10.77
C ASP A 2 -7.66 3.29 -10.95
N LEU A 3 -6.90 3.46 -9.86
CA LEU A 3 -5.65 4.24 -9.83
C LEU A 3 -4.47 3.27 -9.85
N PRO A 4 -3.39 3.56 -10.60
CA PRO A 4 -2.27 2.63 -10.73
C PRO A 4 -1.64 2.36 -9.36
N PRO A 5 -1.02 1.18 -9.12
CA PRO A 5 -0.41 0.81 -7.84
C PRO A 5 0.64 1.80 -7.31
N SER A 6 1.27 2.57 -8.21
CA SER A 6 2.24 3.63 -7.92
C SER A 6 1.62 4.99 -7.59
N SER A 7 0.30 5.16 -7.72
CA SER A 7 -0.36 6.43 -7.48
C SER A 7 -0.28 6.85 -6.02
N VAL A 8 0.26 8.06 -5.80
CA VAL A 8 0.30 8.75 -4.50
C VAL A 8 -1.02 9.44 -4.15
N ASP A 9 -1.92 9.60 -5.11
CA ASP A 9 -3.25 10.20 -4.93
C ASP A 9 -4.32 9.18 -4.54
N ALA A 10 -3.96 7.90 -4.51
CA ALA A 10 -4.86 6.83 -4.11
C ALA A 10 -5.06 6.83 -2.59
N HIS A 11 -6.31 6.80 -2.18
CA HIS A 11 -6.73 6.63 -0.79
C HIS A 11 -7.54 5.34 -0.66
N VAL A 12 -7.41 4.66 0.47
CA VAL A 12 -7.99 3.34 0.72
C VAL A 12 -8.68 3.29 2.09
N CYS A 13 -9.77 2.52 2.19
CA CYS A 13 -10.40 2.20 3.47
C CYS A 13 -9.96 0.81 3.98
N THR A 14 -10.41 0.40 5.17
CA THR A 14 -10.08 -0.92 5.75
C THR A 14 -10.59 -2.12 4.94
N TYR A 15 -11.61 -1.90 4.10
CA TYR A 15 -12.15 -2.89 3.16
C TYR A 15 -11.57 -2.73 1.75
N GLU A 16 -10.43 -2.08 1.62
CA GLU A 16 -9.67 -1.95 0.36
C GLU A 16 -10.40 -1.20 -0.77
N CYS A 17 -11.47 -0.45 -0.47
CA CYS A 17 -12.10 0.44 -1.44
C CYS A 17 -11.16 1.59 -1.80
N THR A 18 -10.91 1.83 -3.08
CA THR A 18 -9.94 2.83 -3.55
C THR A 18 -10.61 4.04 -4.22
N PHE A 19 -10.19 5.24 -3.82
CA PHE A 19 -10.66 6.53 -4.34
C PHE A 19 -9.50 7.52 -4.49
N CYS A 20 -9.62 8.52 -5.37
CA CYS A 20 -8.63 9.60 -5.46
C CYS A 20 -8.82 10.64 -4.35
N THR A 21 -7.81 11.46 -4.11
CA THR A 21 -7.85 12.59 -3.16
C THR A 21 -9.09 13.48 -3.35
N ALA A 22 -9.43 13.84 -4.59
CA ALA A 22 -10.59 14.68 -4.89
C ALA A 22 -11.92 14.01 -4.47
N CYS A 23 -12.04 12.69 -4.64
CA CYS A 23 -13.19 11.94 -4.17
C CYS A 23 -13.27 11.96 -2.64
N VAL A 24 -12.15 11.74 -1.93
CA VAL A 24 -12.12 11.77 -0.45
C VAL A 24 -12.57 13.12 0.09
N THR A 25 -12.11 14.23 -0.51
CA THR A 25 -12.57 15.57 -0.15
C THR A 25 -14.07 15.75 -0.40
N ARG A 26 -14.57 15.35 -1.57
CA ARG A 26 -16.01 15.43 -1.91
C ARG A 26 -16.89 14.59 -0.99
N LEU A 27 -16.35 13.47 -0.51
CA LEU A 27 -17.04 12.52 0.36
C LEU A 27 -16.84 12.82 1.85
N SER A 28 -16.21 13.94 2.20
CA SER A 28 -15.95 14.34 3.60
C SER A 28 -15.28 13.25 4.42
N ASN A 29 -14.34 12.52 3.81
CA ASN A 29 -13.66 11.37 4.41
C ASN A 29 -14.59 10.22 4.87
N VAL A 30 -15.76 10.07 4.26
CA VAL A 30 -16.69 8.95 4.50
C VAL A 30 -16.73 8.03 3.29
N CYS A 31 -16.38 6.76 3.48
CA CYS A 31 -16.42 5.77 2.42
C CYS A 31 -17.87 5.45 2.06
N PRO A 32 -18.30 5.63 0.80
CA PRO A 32 -19.69 5.41 0.40
C PRO A 32 -20.07 3.93 0.39
N ASN A 33 -19.09 3.02 0.43
CA ASN A 33 -19.33 1.57 0.39
C ASN A 33 -19.45 0.96 1.79
N CYS A 34 -18.75 1.49 2.80
CA CYS A 34 -18.70 0.90 4.15
C CYS A 34 -18.91 1.89 5.31
N GLY A 35 -18.98 3.19 5.04
CA GLY A 35 -19.11 4.24 6.07
C GLY A 35 -17.84 4.55 6.88
N GLY A 36 -16.74 3.82 6.65
CA GLY A 36 -15.45 4.07 7.31
C GLY A 36 -14.69 5.27 6.73
N GLY A 37 -13.55 5.60 7.34
CA GLY A 37 -12.64 6.65 6.83
C GLY A 37 -11.69 6.18 5.74
N PHE A 38 -10.94 7.11 5.17
CA PHE A 38 -9.85 6.86 4.24
C PHE A 38 -8.47 7.21 4.83
N THR A 39 -7.43 6.57 4.29
CA THR A 39 -6.02 6.92 4.49
C THR A 39 -5.29 6.86 3.14
N PRO A 40 -4.16 7.56 2.92
CA PRO A 40 -3.35 7.35 1.73
C PRO A 40 -3.00 5.87 1.56
N ARG A 41 -3.26 5.32 0.37
CA ARG A 41 -2.97 3.94 0.05
C ARG A 41 -1.46 3.77 -0.07
N PRO A 42 -0.82 2.85 0.66
CA PRO A 42 0.60 2.57 0.49
C PRO A 42 0.92 2.21 -0.97
N VAL A 43 2.01 2.77 -1.50
CA VAL A 43 2.50 2.44 -2.84
C VAL A 43 2.93 0.99 -2.88
N ARG A 44 2.49 0.27 -3.92
CA ARG A 44 2.96 -1.07 -4.20
C ARG A 44 4.22 -0.98 -5.06
N PRO A 45 5.40 -1.42 -4.55
CA PRO A 45 6.63 -1.32 -5.31
C PRO A 45 6.53 -2.01 -6.67
N SER A 46 7.15 -1.39 -7.67
CA SER A 46 7.17 -1.90 -9.05
C SER A 46 8.15 -3.06 -9.25
N ARG A 47 9.18 -3.14 -8.41
CA ARG A 47 10.19 -4.20 -8.41
C ARG A 47 10.19 -5.01 -7.12
N GLU A 48 10.72 -6.22 -7.22
CA GLU A 48 10.92 -7.10 -6.07
C GLU A 48 12.16 -6.71 -5.26
N TRP A 49 11.95 -6.07 -4.11
CA TRP A 49 13.03 -5.75 -3.17
C TRP A 49 13.44 -6.96 -2.31
N ARG A 50 12.53 -7.91 -2.13
CA ARG A 50 12.83 -9.26 -1.67
C ARG A 50 12.26 -10.22 -2.70
N ALA A 51 13.00 -11.28 -3.00
CA ALA A 51 12.61 -12.27 -3.99
C ALA A 51 11.21 -12.83 -3.67
N GLY A 52 10.33 -12.86 -4.66
CA GLY A 52 8.97 -13.37 -4.53
C GLY A 52 7.96 -12.39 -3.92
N LEU A 53 8.36 -11.16 -3.55
CA LEU A 53 7.45 -10.12 -3.07
C LEU A 53 6.99 -9.21 -4.23
N SER A 54 6.09 -9.72 -5.06
CA SER A 54 5.40 -8.92 -6.09
C SER A 54 3.88 -9.06 -5.99
N VAL A 55 3.16 -8.13 -6.65
CA VAL A 55 1.69 -8.18 -6.79
C VAL A 55 1.22 -9.50 -7.38
N ALA A 56 1.95 -10.01 -8.37
CA ALA A 56 1.63 -11.24 -9.06
C ALA A 56 1.76 -12.47 -8.15
N LEU A 57 2.76 -12.48 -7.26
CA LEU A 57 3.04 -13.62 -6.39
C LEU A 57 2.36 -13.53 -5.02
N ARG A 58 2.00 -12.31 -4.56
CA ARG A 58 1.37 -12.07 -3.25
C ARG A 58 0.16 -11.12 -3.37
N PRO A 59 -1.01 -11.64 -3.79
CA PRO A 59 -2.26 -10.89 -3.78
C PRO A 59 -2.68 -10.54 -2.34
N GLY A 60 -3.75 -9.75 -2.20
CA GLY A 60 -4.32 -9.42 -0.89
C GLY A 60 -4.61 -10.69 -0.08
N SER A 61 -4.05 -10.77 1.13
CA SER A 61 -4.18 -11.93 1.99
C SER A 61 -5.45 -11.84 2.81
N THR A 62 -6.20 -12.94 2.90
CA THR A 62 -7.34 -13.07 3.82
C THR A 62 -6.92 -13.47 5.24
N ALA A 63 -5.65 -13.82 5.42
CA ALA A 63 -5.04 -14.15 6.70
C ALA A 63 -4.04 -13.08 7.14
N ARG A 64 -3.82 -12.98 8.46
CA ARG A 64 -2.77 -12.12 9.02
C ARG A 64 -1.39 -12.64 8.58
N VAL A 65 -0.57 -11.74 8.05
CA VAL A 65 0.81 -12.04 7.66
C VAL A 65 1.75 -11.53 8.76
N HIS A 66 2.58 -12.43 9.29
CA HIS A 66 3.65 -12.07 10.22
C HIS A 66 4.99 -12.03 9.47
N THR A 67 5.90 -11.16 9.92
CA THR A 67 7.26 -11.13 9.36
C THR A 67 8.01 -12.41 9.75
N PRO A 68 8.60 -13.13 8.79
CA PRO A 68 9.48 -14.26 9.08
C PRO A 68 10.93 -13.83 9.34
N TYR A 69 11.24 -12.55 9.16
CA TYR A 69 12.60 -12.01 9.23
C TYR A 69 12.96 -11.59 10.65
N THR A 70 14.23 -11.81 11.00
CA THR A 70 14.86 -11.30 12.23
C THR A 70 15.03 -9.79 12.19
N GLU A 71 15.24 -9.17 13.36
CA GLU A 71 15.45 -7.72 13.47
C GLU A 71 16.62 -7.23 12.60
N ALA A 72 17.75 -7.94 12.63
CA ALA A 72 18.92 -7.60 11.81
C ALA A 72 18.60 -7.62 10.29
N GLU A 73 17.84 -8.61 9.82
CA GLU A 73 17.41 -8.69 8.40
C GLU A 73 16.37 -7.61 8.02
N LEU A 74 15.64 -7.08 9.01
CA LEU A 74 14.74 -5.94 8.79
C LEU A 74 15.55 -4.65 8.66
N ASP A 75 16.51 -4.44 9.54
CA ASP A 75 17.37 -3.25 9.54
C ASP A 75 18.19 -3.14 8.25
N GLU A 76 18.86 -4.23 7.85
CA GLU A 76 19.62 -4.28 6.59
C GLU A 76 18.73 -3.95 5.39
N PHE A 77 17.50 -4.47 5.38
CA PHE A 77 16.55 -4.20 4.31
C PHE A 77 16.10 -2.74 4.30
N VAL A 78 15.80 -2.16 5.45
CA VAL A 78 15.39 -0.75 5.54
C VAL A 78 16.54 0.15 5.11
N ASP A 79 17.76 -0.10 5.56
CA ASP A 79 18.94 0.70 5.19
C ASP A 79 19.19 0.71 3.69
N ARG A 80 18.97 -0.43 3.02
CA ARG A 80 19.12 -0.55 1.57
C ARG A 80 18.07 0.22 0.77
N VAL A 81 16.84 0.38 1.30
CA VAL A 81 15.69 0.87 0.52
C VAL A 81 15.22 2.27 0.94
N LYS A 82 15.49 2.72 2.17
CA LYS A 82 14.94 3.95 2.75
C LYS A 82 15.24 5.22 1.93
N GLY A 83 16.33 5.23 1.18
CA GLY A 83 16.73 6.36 0.32
C GLY A 83 15.91 6.49 -0.97
N VAL A 84 15.12 5.48 -1.35
CA VAL A 84 14.28 5.53 -2.55
C VAL A 84 12.87 6.00 -2.18
N PRO A 85 12.32 7.05 -2.83
CA PRO A 85 10.95 7.49 -2.59
C PRO A 85 9.92 6.39 -2.87
N PRO A 86 8.82 6.27 -2.10
CA PRO A 86 7.82 5.22 -2.32
C PRO A 86 7.30 5.11 -3.76
N ALA A 87 7.09 6.24 -4.45
CA ALA A 87 6.65 6.28 -5.85
C ALA A 87 7.68 5.71 -6.84
N GLU A 88 8.95 5.62 -6.43
CA GLU A 88 10.09 5.12 -7.22
C GLU A 88 10.60 3.77 -6.71
N ARG A 89 9.95 3.18 -5.71
CA ARG A 89 10.31 1.85 -5.20
C ARG A 89 9.89 0.73 -6.13
#